data_AF-Q4DX45-F1
#
_entry.id   AF-Q4DX45-F1
#
_cell.length_a   1.000
_cell.length_b   1.000
_cell.length_c   1.000
_cell.angle_alpha   90.00
_cell.angle_beta   90.00
_cell.angle_gamma   90.00
#
_symmetry.space_group_name_H-M   'P 1'
#
loop_
_entity.id
_entity.type
_entity.pdbx_description
1 polymer ?
#
loop_
_entity_poly.entity_id
_entity_poly.type
_entity_poly.pdbx_seq_one_letter_code
_entity_poly.pdbx_strand_id
1 'polypeptide(L)'
;MEIAALLAEYLRAPVSSRGELVASNPCLFAPDVVEALNDAHDMMAQVQKQARDACRTIDDVMGNLDLPSLPRLTPTERSELVVTEDVMIAQFVDELLLLLSQRETTPCSLKGTLSASDEACNFARPWHQQRSVVLEILSFLPVECTFNVAENVCKLWRTWLCVPADSRAFWAGCVQREFPESMQTLIQLQEVDLYESDWRTIAMMCSTDEEKDDLMAEEEVTAS
;
A
#
# COMPACT_ATOMS: atom_id res chain seq x y z
N MET A 1 26.19 -1.59 -7.69
CA MET A 1 25.60 -1.84 -9.03
C MET A 1 25.41 -3.33 -9.30
N GLU A 2 26.37 -4.21 -8.94
CA GLU A 2 26.29 -5.67 -9.19
C GLU A 2 25.21 -6.42 -8.38
N ILE A 3 24.83 -5.92 -7.19
CA ILE A 3 23.87 -6.60 -6.30
C ILE A 3 22.50 -6.77 -6.97
N ALA A 4 21.90 -5.68 -7.47
CA ALA A 4 20.57 -5.75 -8.07
C ALA A 4 20.56 -6.66 -9.32
N ALA A 5 21.64 -6.65 -10.10
CA ALA A 5 21.81 -7.53 -11.25
C ALA A 5 21.88 -9.01 -10.84
N LEU A 6 22.63 -9.36 -9.78
CA LEU A 6 22.72 -10.72 -9.26
C LEU A 6 21.40 -11.22 -8.68
N LEU A 7 20.66 -10.36 -7.97
CA LEU A 7 19.33 -10.72 -7.45
C LEU A 7 18.33 -10.92 -8.59
N ALA A 8 18.38 -10.10 -9.63
CA ALA A 8 17.56 -10.27 -10.83
C ALA A 8 17.94 -11.53 -11.62
N GLU A 9 19.22 -11.86 -11.70
CA GLU A 9 19.70 -13.11 -12.27
C GLU A 9 19.16 -14.32 -11.49
N TYR A 10 19.14 -14.25 -10.15
CA TYR A 10 18.53 -15.29 -9.32
C TYR A 10 17.05 -15.49 -9.63
N LEU A 11 16.28 -14.41 -9.76
CA LEU A 11 14.85 -14.48 -10.08
C LEU A 11 14.61 -15.09 -11.46
N ARG A 12 15.38 -14.70 -12.48
CA ARG A 12 15.31 -15.26 -13.84
C ARG A 12 15.84 -16.68 -13.96
N ALA A 13 16.75 -17.08 -13.08
CA ALA A 13 17.39 -18.38 -13.16
C ALA A 13 16.38 -19.50 -12.89
N PRO A 14 16.44 -20.61 -13.65
CA PRO A 14 15.64 -21.78 -13.34
C PRO A 14 16.02 -22.32 -11.96
N VAL A 15 15.06 -22.91 -11.26
CA VAL A 15 15.23 -23.43 -9.89
C VAL A 15 16.45 -24.35 -9.77
N SER A 16 16.75 -25.13 -10.82
CA SER A 16 17.93 -26.00 -10.88
C SER A 16 19.28 -25.26 -10.84
N SER A 17 19.35 -24.03 -11.36
CA SER A 17 20.59 -23.24 -11.46
C SER A 17 20.76 -22.25 -10.31
N ARG A 18 19.69 -21.97 -9.53
CA ARG A 18 19.75 -21.07 -8.38
C ARG A 18 20.76 -21.50 -7.32
N GLY A 19 20.95 -22.81 -7.14
CA GLY A 19 21.94 -23.33 -6.19
C GLY A 19 23.38 -22.91 -6.50
N GLU A 20 23.74 -22.82 -7.79
CA GLU A 20 25.07 -22.39 -8.23
C GLU A 20 25.29 -20.90 -7.97
N LEU A 21 24.26 -20.06 -8.17
CA LEU A 21 24.30 -18.62 -7.88
C LEU A 21 24.48 -18.34 -6.40
N VAL A 22 23.75 -19.07 -5.55
CA VAL A 22 23.84 -18.98 -4.08
C VAL A 22 25.24 -19.41 -3.61
N ALA A 23 25.74 -20.53 -4.12
CA ALA A 23 27.07 -21.02 -3.80
C ALA A 23 28.19 -20.06 -4.24
N SER A 24 28.01 -19.37 -5.37
CA SER A 24 28.99 -18.41 -5.89
C SER A 24 29.02 -17.10 -5.11
N ASN A 25 27.91 -16.71 -4.46
CA ASN A 25 27.79 -15.44 -3.75
C ASN A 25 27.13 -15.60 -2.36
N PRO A 26 27.74 -16.37 -1.43
CA PRO A 26 27.11 -16.74 -0.16
C PRO A 26 26.83 -15.56 0.78
N CYS A 27 27.61 -14.47 0.66
CA CYS A 27 27.39 -13.26 1.47
C CYS A 27 26.16 -12.46 1.01
N LEU A 28 25.82 -12.53 -0.29
CA LEU A 28 24.66 -11.84 -0.85
C LEU A 28 23.39 -12.68 -0.67
N PHE A 29 23.50 -13.99 -0.93
CA PHE A 29 22.41 -14.95 -0.83
C PHE A 29 22.40 -15.61 0.56
N ALA A 30 22.25 -14.79 1.60
CA ALA A 30 21.97 -15.30 2.93
C ALA A 30 20.61 -16.04 2.95
N PRO A 31 20.39 -17.00 3.88
CA PRO A 31 19.19 -17.84 3.88
C PRO A 31 17.86 -17.07 3.87
N ASP A 32 17.81 -15.95 4.60
CA ASP A 32 16.68 -15.02 4.65
C ASP A 32 16.44 -14.29 3.33
N VAL A 33 17.51 -13.85 2.66
CA VAL A 33 17.43 -13.25 1.33
C VAL A 33 16.94 -14.26 0.30
N VAL A 34 17.43 -15.50 0.37
CA VAL A 34 17.02 -16.59 -0.52
C VAL A 34 15.54 -16.94 -0.32
N GLU A 35 15.07 -17.02 0.92
CA GLU A 35 13.65 -17.23 1.24
C GLU A 35 12.79 -16.11 0.65
N ALA A 36 13.14 -14.84 0.89
CA ALA A 36 12.42 -13.70 0.35
C ALA A 36 12.40 -13.65 -1.19
N LEU A 37 13.49 -14.04 -1.85
CA LEU A 37 13.53 -14.11 -3.32
C LEU A 37 12.65 -15.24 -3.87
N ASN A 38 12.57 -16.38 -3.18
CA ASN A 38 11.67 -17.47 -3.57
C ASN A 38 10.21 -17.06 -3.40
N ASP A 39 9.87 -16.40 -2.28
CA ASP A 39 8.53 -15.86 -2.07
C ASP A 39 8.17 -14.81 -3.14
N ALA A 40 9.11 -13.93 -3.48
CA ALA A 40 8.93 -12.95 -4.55
C ALA A 40 8.70 -13.62 -5.91
N HIS A 41 9.47 -14.67 -6.22
CA HIS A 41 9.28 -15.46 -7.44
C HIS A 41 7.90 -16.13 -7.48
N ASP A 42 7.46 -16.74 -6.38
CA ASP A 42 6.15 -17.37 -6.30
C ASP A 42 5.01 -16.34 -6.41
N MET A 43 5.19 -15.16 -5.83
CA MET A 43 4.26 -14.04 -5.98
C MET A 43 4.17 -13.56 -7.43
N MET A 44 5.30 -13.40 -8.13
CA MET A 44 5.32 -13.04 -9.55
C MET A 44 4.58 -14.08 -10.40
N ALA A 45 4.81 -15.37 -10.15
CA ALA A 45 4.11 -16.45 -10.84
C ALA A 45 2.60 -16.43 -10.56
N GLN A 46 2.20 -16.12 -9.32
CA GLN A 46 0.80 -15.97 -8.94
C GLN A 46 0.12 -14.78 -9.64
N VAL A 47 0.78 -13.62 -9.68
CA VAL A 47 0.28 -12.41 -10.37
C VAL A 47 0.08 -12.69 -11.85
N GLN A 48 1.03 -13.35 -12.52
CA GLN A 48 0.88 -13.74 -13.93
C GLN A 48 -0.31 -14.68 -14.15
N LYS A 49 -0.51 -15.65 -13.24
CA LYS A 49 -1.64 -16.57 -13.32
C LYS A 49 -2.95 -15.79 -13.18
N GLN A 50 -3.04 -14.88 -12.22
CA GLN A 50 -4.22 -14.04 -12.00
C GLN A 50 -4.50 -13.13 -13.21
N ALA A 51 -3.48 -12.48 -13.78
CA ALA A 51 -3.63 -11.67 -14.98
C ALA A 51 -4.15 -12.51 -16.16
N ARG A 52 -3.60 -13.71 -16.36
CA ARG A 52 -4.05 -14.64 -17.40
C ARG A 52 -5.50 -15.11 -17.19
N ASP A 53 -5.87 -15.42 -15.96
CA ASP A 53 -7.22 -15.87 -15.61
C ASP A 53 -8.23 -14.71 -15.75
N ALA A 54 -7.84 -13.48 -15.42
CA ALA A 54 -8.64 -12.29 -15.67
C ALA A 54 -8.87 -12.06 -17.18
N CYS A 55 -7.82 -12.13 -18.01
CA CYS A 55 -7.95 -12.03 -19.46
C CYS A 55 -8.88 -13.11 -20.04
N ARG A 56 -8.77 -14.36 -19.57
CA ARG A 56 -9.68 -15.45 -19.97
C ARG A 56 -11.11 -15.18 -19.58
N THR A 57 -11.33 -14.70 -18.36
CA THR A 57 -12.68 -14.38 -17.87
C THR A 57 -13.31 -13.27 -18.71
N ILE A 58 -12.54 -12.24 -19.05
CA ILE A 58 -12.99 -11.18 -19.97
C ILE A 58 -13.35 -11.80 -21.32
N ASP A 59 -12.47 -12.60 -21.92
CA ASP A 59 -12.71 -13.25 -23.21
C ASP A 59 -13.95 -14.18 -23.19
N ASP A 60 -14.18 -14.92 -22.11
CA ASP A 60 -15.33 -15.80 -21.93
C ASP A 60 -16.64 -15.00 -21.80
N VAL A 61 -16.65 -13.94 -20.98
CA VAL A 61 -17.81 -13.05 -20.85
C VAL A 61 -18.12 -12.39 -22.19
N MET A 62 -17.10 -11.93 -22.89
CA MET A 62 -17.24 -11.34 -24.22
C MET A 62 -17.69 -12.33 -25.29
N GLY A 63 -17.30 -13.61 -25.20
CA GLY A 63 -17.73 -14.67 -26.12
C GLY A 63 -19.17 -15.12 -25.89
N ASN A 64 -19.65 -15.08 -24.64
CA ASN A 64 -21.03 -15.43 -24.28
C ASN A 64 -22.03 -14.30 -24.56
N LEU A 65 -21.56 -13.07 -24.65
CA LEU A 65 -22.36 -11.92 -25.07
C LEU A 65 -22.35 -11.86 -26.60
N ASP A 66 -23.39 -12.40 -27.24
CA ASP A 66 -23.58 -12.38 -28.69
C ASP A 66 -23.99 -10.97 -29.19
N LEU A 67 -23.19 -9.96 -28.84
CA LEU A 67 -23.39 -8.56 -29.15
C LEU A 67 -22.33 -8.10 -30.17
N PRO A 68 -22.72 -7.69 -31.38
CA PRO A 68 -21.80 -7.39 -32.49
C PRO A 68 -20.89 -6.16 -32.26
N SER A 69 -21.11 -5.39 -31.20
CA SER A 69 -20.46 -4.09 -30.96
C SER A 69 -19.66 -3.99 -29.66
N LEU A 70 -19.43 -5.09 -28.94
CA LEU A 70 -18.53 -5.06 -27.78
C LEU A 70 -17.06 -4.92 -28.26
N PRO A 71 -16.32 -3.88 -27.83
CA PRO A 71 -14.91 -3.77 -28.14
C PRO A 71 -14.18 -4.94 -27.46
N ARG A 72 -13.79 -5.94 -28.26
CA ARG A 72 -12.83 -6.96 -27.82
C ARG A 72 -11.58 -6.25 -27.35
N LEU A 73 -10.99 -6.72 -26.25
CA LEU A 73 -9.66 -6.28 -25.84
C LEU A 73 -8.77 -6.31 -27.08
N THR A 74 -8.29 -5.14 -27.48
CA THR A 74 -7.39 -5.00 -28.60
C THR A 74 -6.12 -5.80 -28.33
N PRO A 75 -5.39 -6.26 -29.36
CA PRO A 75 -4.10 -6.91 -29.15
C PRO A 75 -3.15 -6.08 -28.27
N THR A 76 -3.25 -4.75 -28.36
CA THR A 76 -2.49 -3.80 -27.54
C THR A 76 -2.90 -3.87 -26.07
N GLU A 77 -4.18 -3.72 -25.75
CA GLU A 77 -4.68 -3.82 -24.36
C GLU A 77 -4.37 -5.20 -23.74
N ARG A 78 -4.48 -6.26 -24.55
CA ARG A 78 -4.07 -7.61 -24.12
C ARG A 78 -2.58 -7.66 -23.80
N SER A 79 -1.73 -7.04 -24.62
CA SER A 79 -0.28 -7.00 -24.36
C SER A 79 0.08 -6.18 -23.12
N GLU A 80 -0.67 -5.13 -22.81
CA GLU A 80 -0.50 -4.33 -21.58
C GLU A 80 -0.93 -5.09 -20.32
N LEU A 81 -1.99 -5.91 -20.42
CA LEU A 81 -2.43 -6.80 -19.33
C LEU A 81 -1.50 -8.01 -19.13
N VAL A 82 -0.72 -8.38 -20.14
CA VAL A 82 0.29 -9.43 -20.01
C VAL A 82 1.50 -8.86 -19.27
N VAL A 83 1.38 -8.85 -17.93
CA VAL A 83 2.51 -8.60 -17.05
C VAL A 83 3.49 -9.77 -17.21
N THR A 84 4.61 -9.54 -17.90
CA THR A 84 5.66 -10.54 -18.05
C THR A 84 6.58 -10.57 -16.83
N GLU A 85 7.24 -11.70 -16.63
CA GLU A 85 8.22 -11.87 -15.56
C GLU A 85 9.34 -10.84 -15.69
N ASP A 86 9.82 -10.62 -16.91
CA ASP A 86 10.88 -9.66 -17.20
C ASP A 86 10.50 -8.23 -16.82
N VAL A 87 9.24 -7.82 -17.02
CA VAL A 87 8.77 -6.47 -16.63
C VAL A 87 8.73 -6.33 -15.11
N MET A 88 8.22 -7.33 -14.39
CA MET A 88 8.20 -7.30 -12.92
C MET A 88 9.63 -7.31 -12.34
N ILE A 89 10.52 -8.13 -12.90
CA ILE A 89 11.92 -8.18 -12.47
C ILE A 89 12.62 -6.85 -12.79
N ALA A 90 12.35 -6.22 -13.93
CA ALA A 90 12.91 -4.91 -14.24
C ALA A 90 12.45 -3.83 -13.25
N GLN A 91 11.15 -3.79 -12.93
CA GLN A 91 10.61 -2.87 -11.92
C GLN A 91 11.22 -3.12 -10.53
N PHE A 92 11.38 -4.39 -10.14
CA PHE A 92 12.07 -4.76 -8.91
C PHE A 92 13.52 -4.24 -8.88
N VAL A 93 14.25 -4.37 -9.99
CA VAL A 93 15.62 -3.86 -10.11
C VAL A 93 15.66 -2.34 -10.00
N ASP A 94 14.77 -1.65 -10.70
CA ASP A 94 14.71 -0.18 -10.69
C ASP A 94 14.41 0.35 -9.28
N GLU A 95 13.45 -0.27 -8.58
CA GLU A 95 13.08 0.09 -7.22
C GLU A 95 14.23 -0.19 -6.24
N LEU A 96 14.89 -1.35 -6.38
CA LEU A 96 16.04 -1.67 -5.54
C LEU A 96 17.20 -0.70 -5.77
N LEU A 97 17.47 -0.31 -7.02
CA LEU A 97 18.49 0.69 -7.35
C LEU A 97 18.15 2.05 -6.75
N LEU A 98 16.88 2.45 -6.77
CA LEU A 98 16.40 3.68 -6.14
C LEU A 98 16.67 3.65 -4.62
N LEU A 99 16.28 2.57 -3.94
CA LEU A 99 16.49 2.40 -2.49
C LEU A 99 17.98 2.39 -2.11
N LEU A 100 18.81 1.71 -2.90
CA LEU A 100 20.26 1.68 -2.67
C LEU A 100 20.89 3.07 -2.86
N SER A 101 20.44 3.83 -3.87
CA SER A 101 20.91 5.20 -4.12
C SER A 101 20.52 6.16 -2.99
N GLN A 102 19.32 6.01 -2.41
CA GLN A 102 18.88 6.80 -1.26
C GLN A 102 19.70 6.48 0.00
N ARG A 103 20.12 5.22 0.19
CA ARG A 103 20.94 4.83 1.34
C ARG A 103 22.35 5.44 1.30
N GLU A 104 22.96 5.59 0.13
CA GLU A 104 24.27 6.23 0.00
C GLU A 104 24.27 7.73 0.39
N THR A 105 23.12 8.40 0.26
CA THR A 105 23.00 9.84 0.55
C THR A 105 22.68 10.15 2.01
N THR A 106 22.33 9.15 2.82
CA THR A 106 21.89 9.36 4.20
C THR A 106 22.89 8.74 5.19
N PRO A 107 23.69 9.52 5.94
CA PRO A 107 24.55 8.98 6.99
C PRO A 107 23.66 8.36 8.08
N CYS A 108 23.69 7.03 8.11
CA CYS A 108 22.84 6.18 8.92
C CYS A 108 23.15 6.38 10.42
N SER A 109 22.38 7.24 11.09
CA SER A 109 22.24 7.28 12.54
C SER A 109 20.93 6.61 12.93
N LEU A 110 20.82 5.29 12.70
CA LEU A 110 19.73 4.48 13.23
C LEU A 110 19.96 4.20 14.72
N LYS A 111 19.84 5.24 15.54
CA LYS A 111 19.45 5.14 16.96
C LYS A 111 17.97 5.51 17.14
N GLY A 112 17.18 5.38 16.09
CA GLY A 112 15.74 5.24 16.22
C GLY A 112 15.46 3.84 16.74
N THR A 113 15.36 3.71 18.07
CA THR A 113 14.69 2.58 18.68
C THR A 113 13.26 2.61 18.13
N LEU A 114 13.02 1.92 17.01
CA LEU A 114 11.71 1.42 16.67
C LEU A 114 11.31 0.67 17.93
N SER A 115 10.43 1.28 18.72
CA SER A 115 9.76 0.62 19.81
C SER A 115 8.89 -0.44 19.15
N ALA A 116 9.52 -1.57 18.86
CA ALA A 116 8.88 -2.80 18.47
C ALA A 116 8.00 -3.20 19.66
N SER A 117 6.81 -2.62 19.70
CA SER A 117 5.69 -3.14 20.47
C SER A 117 5.34 -4.48 19.85
N ASP A 118 6.05 -5.53 20.30
CA ASP A 118 5.73 -6.98 20.39
C ASP A 118 4.80 -7.69 19.39
N GLU A 119 4.40 -7.08 18.29
CA GLU A 119 3.82 -7.75 17.14
C GLU A 119 4.94 -7.93 16.13
N ALA A 120 5.83 -8.89 16.43
CA ALA A 120 6.71 -9.48 15.44
C ALA A 120 5.91 -9.65 14.14
N CYS A 121 6.38 -9.07 13.04
CA CYS A 121 5.77 -9.17 11.72
C CYS A 121 5.56 -10.66 11.42
N ASN A 122 4.36 -11.16 11.72
CA ASN A 122 3.98 -12.52 11.40
C ASN A 122 3.69 -12.51 9.89
N PHE A 123 4.73 -12.63 9.08
CA PHE A 123 4.63 -12.83 7.63
C PHE A 123 3.75 -14.04 7.28
N ALA A 124 3.46 -14.92 8.25
CA ALA A 124 2.48 -15.99 8.14
C ALA A 124 1.04 -15.52 7.83
N ARG A 125 0.67 -14.27 8.16
CA ARG A 125 -0.65 -13.72 7.84
C ARG A 125 -0.59 -12.86 6.58
N PRO A 126 -1.60 -12.94 5.69
CA PRO A 126 -1.75 -11.98 4.61
C PRO A 126 -1.70 -10.55 5.14
N TRP A 127 -1.03 -9.65 4.42
CA TRP A 127 -0.82 -8.25 4.86
C TRP A 127 -2.12 -7.55 5.26
N HIS A 128 -3.24 -7.82 4.57
CA HIS A 128 -4.55 -7.23 4.85
C HIS A 128 -5.21 -7.72 6.16
N GLN A 129 -4.60 -8.70 6.84
CA GLN A 129 -4.99 -9.19 8.16
C GLN A 129 -4.06 -8.70 9.28
N GLN A 130 -3.07 -7.87 8.94
CA GLN A 130 -2.14 -7.27 9.89
C GLN A 130 -2.59 -5.83 10.17
N ARG A 131 -3.04 -5.55 11.39
CA ARG A 131 -3.56 -4.23 11.81
C ARG A 131 -2.58 -3.10 11.52
N SER A 132 -1.32 -3.26 11.90
CA SER A 132 -0.27 -2.25 11.71
C SER A 132 -0.08 -1.88 10.23
N VAL A 133 0.06 -2.89 9.37
CA VAL A 133 0.23 -2.71 7.92
C VAL A 133 -1.00 -2.06 7.30
N VAL A 134 -2.20 -2.50 7.68
CA VAL A 134 -3.44 -1.93 7.15
C VAL A 134 -3.61 -0.48 7.57
N LEU A 135 -3.44 -0.15 8.86
CA LEU A 135 -3.58 1.23 9.32
C LEU A 135 -2.51 2.14 8.70
N GLU A 136 -1.29 1.64 8.50
CA GLU A 136 -0.24 2.39 7.78
C GLU A 136 -0.63 2.66 6.33
N ILE A 137 -1.11 1.65 5.59
CA ILE A 137 -1.56 1.82 4.20
C ILE A 137 -2.76 2.77 4.11
N LEU A 138 -3.75 2.58 4.97
CA LEU A 138 -4.92 3.44 5.04
C LEU A 138 -4.53 4.87 5.43
N SER A 139 -3.43 5.03 6.16
CA SER A 139 -2.99 6.37 6.54
C SER A 139 -2.69 7.19 5.30
N PHE A 140 -2.26 6.62 4.16
CA PHE A 140 -2.03 7.38 2.91
C PHE A 140 -3.31 7.81 2.17
N LEU A 141 -4.48 7.31 2.58
CA LEU A 141 -5.75 7.67 1.97
C LEU A 141 -6.36 8.90 2.66
N PRO A 142 -7.18 9.69 1.94
CA PRO A 142 -7.99 10.73 2.57
C PRO A 142 -8.90 10.16 3.66
N VAL A 143 -9.15 10.94 4.71
CA VAL A 143 -10.05 10.57 5.82
C VAL A 143 -11.44 10.16 5.31
N GLU A 144 -11.98 10.89 4.33
CA GLU A 144 -13.27 10.57 3.70
C GLU A 144 -13.30 9.18 3.06
N CYS A 145 -12.22 8.79 2.37
CA CYS A 145 -12.10 7.46 1.77
C CYS A 145 -12.08 6.38 2.86
N THR A 146 -11.47 6.68 4.01
CA THR A 146 -11.45 5.75 5.14
C THR A 146 -12.87 5.52 5.69
N PHE A 147 -13.65 6.58 5.92
CA PHE A 147 -15.04 6.46 6.40
C PHE A 147 -15.96 5.79 5.37
N ASN A 148 -15.87 6.17 4.10
CA ASN A 148 -16.81 5.73 3.08
C ASN A 148 -16.49 4.33 2.55
N VAL A 149 -15.20 4.00 2.41
CA VAL A 149 -14.75 2.77 1.75
C VAL A 149 -14.10 1.80 2.73
N ALA A 150 -13.04 2.22 3.43
CA ALA A 150 -12.20 1.31 4.21
C ALA A 150 -12.98 0.60 5.34
N GLU A 151 -13.88 1.31 6.03
CA GLU A 151 -14.73 0.74 7.08
C GLU A 151 -15.73 -0.32 6.59
N ASN A 152 -15.97 -0.37 5.28
CA ASN A 152 -16.90 -1.31 4.65
C ASN A 152 -16.22 -2.48 3.96
N VAL A 153 -14.88 -2.50 3.88
CA VAL A 153 -14.13 -3.59 3.24
C VAL A 153 -14.33 -4.91 3.98
N CYS A 154 -14.13 -4.93 5.30
CA CYS A 154 -14.35 -6.12 6.10
C CYS A 154 -14.56 -5.80 7.59
N LYS A 155 -15.03 -6.81 8.36
CA LYS A 155 -15.28 -6.67 9.80
C LYS A 155 -14.02 -6.37 10.62
N LEU A 156 -12.86 -6.89 10.21
CA LEU A 156 -11.60 -6.66 10.91
C LEU A 156 -11.20 -5.19 10.85
N TRP A 157 -11.18 -4.61 9.65
CA TRP A 157 -10.81 -3.22 9.42
C TRP A 157 -11.75 -2.28 10.16
N ARG A 158 -13.07 -2.53 10.05
CA ARG A 158 -14.07 -1.78 10.82
C ARG A 158 -13.80 -1.83 12.32
N THR A 159 -13.44 -3.00 12.86
CA THR A 159 -13.15 -3.14 14.29
C THR A 159 -11.93 -2.30 14.67
N TRP A 160 -10.84 -2.40 13.91
CA TRP A 160 -9.63 -1.62 14.18
C TRP A 160 -9.87 -0.11 14.08
N LEU A 161 -10.57 0.34 13.04
CA LEU A 161 -10.88 1.76 12.81
C LEU A 161 -11.86 2.34 13.85
N CYS A 162 -12.77 1.53 14.41
CA CYS A 162 -13.74 1.99 15.39
C CYS A 162 -13.30 1.87 16.85
N VAL A 163 -12.33 1.00 17.18
CA VAL A 163 -11.88 0.80 18.57
C VAL A 163 -10.77 1.80 18.89
N PRO A 164 -10.92 2.68 19.92
CA PRO A 164 -9.91 3.70 20.23
C PRO A 164 -8.53 3.13 20.60
N ALA A 165 -8.49 1.95 21.22
CA ALA A 165 -7.23 1.29 21.58
C ALA A 165 -6.39 0.89 20.35
N ASP A 166 -7.03 0.68 19.19
CA ASP A 166 -6.40 0.26 17.95
C ASP A 166 -6.13 1.43 17.00
N SER A 167 -7.06 2.40 16.92
CA SER A 167 -7.05 3.45 15.90
C SER A 167 -6.64 4.84 16.36
N ARG A 168 -6.42 5.07 17.67
CA ARG A 168 -6.10 6.42 18.18
C ARG A 168 -4.93 7.07 17.42
N ALA A 169 -3.81 6.37 17.27
CA ALA A 169 -2.63 6.91 16.59
C ALA A 169 -2.89 7.17 15.10
N PHE A 170 -3.65 6.28 14.46
CA PHE A 170 -4.07 6.41 13.07
C PHE A 170 -4.91 7.69 12.87
N TRP A 171 -5.99 7.85 13.62
CA TRP A 171 -6.87 9.02 13.48
C TRP A 171 -6.18 10.33 13.88
N ALA A 172 -5.35 10.32 14.92
CA ALA A 172 -4.56 11.48 15.29
C ALA A 172 -3.61 11.91 14.16
N GLY A 173 -2.93 10.95 13.52
CA GLY A 173 -2.06 11.20 12.36
C GLY A 173 -2.84 11.74 11.16
N CYS A 174 -4.00 11.18 10.85
CA CYS A 174 -4.89 11.67 9.80
C CYS A 174 -5.30 13.12 10.05
N VAL A 175 -5.78 13.45 11.26
CA VAL A 175 -6.21 14.81 11.61
C VAL A 175 -5.05 15.80 11.55
N GLN A 176 -3.87 15.44 12.08
CA GLN A 176 -2.69 16.31 12.03
C GLN A 176 -2.23 16.61 10.61
N ARG A 177 -2.40 15.66 9.69
CA ARG A 177 -1.98 15.79 8.31
C ARG A 177 -2.99 16.55 7.46
N GLU A 178 -4.27 16.19 7.55
CA GLU A 178 -5.32 16.69 6.65
C GLU A 178 -6.00 17.95 7.19
N PHE A 179 -6.16 18.08 8.52
CA PHE A 179 -6.94 19.16 9.13
C PHE A 179 -6.13 19.97 10.16
N PRO A 180 -4.96 20.52 9.80
CA PRO A 180 -4.11 21.24 10.75
C PRO A 180 -4.78 22.50 11.30
N GLU A 181 -5.59 23.19 10.49
CA GLU A 181 -6.31 24.42 10.88
C GLU A 181 -7.46 24.12 11.85
N SER A 182 -8.26 23.09 11.56
CA SER A 182 -9.30 22.59 12.46
C SER A 182 -8.69 22.12 13.78
N MET A 183 -7.54 21.44 13.74
CA MET A 183 -6.80 21.03 14.94
C MET A 183 -6.33 22.24 15.76
N GLN A 184 -5.78 23.28 15.12
CA GLN A 184 -5.35 24.49 15.82
C GLN A 184 -6.54 25.20 16.48
N THR A 185 -7.69 25.25 15.81
CA THR A 185 -8.93 25.80 16.35
C THR A 185 -9.41 25.00 17.56
N LEU A 186 -9.39 23.67 17.49
CA LEU A 186 -9.74 22.80 18.63
C LEU A 186 -8.81 22.99 19.82
N ILE A 187 -7.50 23.15 19.60
CA ILE A 187 -6.52 23.44 20.66
C ILE A 187 -6.82 24.78 21.35
N GLN A 188 -7.28 25.78 20.60
CA GLN A 188 -7.62 27.09 21.17
C GLN A 188 -8.96 27.10 21.92
N LEU A 189 -9.92 26.29 21.46
CA LEU A 189 -11.29 26.25 22.01
C LEU A 189 -11.43 25.34 23.24
N GLN A 190 -10.60 24.29 23.37
CA GLN A 190 -10.77 23.30 24.43
C GLN A 190 -9.93 23.58 25.69
N GLU A 191 -10.57 23.45 26.86
CA GLU A 191 -9.89 23.33 28.16
C GLU A 191 -9.44 21.88 28.46
N VAL A 192 -9.90 20.91 27.67
CA VAL A 192 -9.67 19.47 27.86
C VAL A 192 -8.42 19.03 27.11
N ASP A 193 -7.73 18.03 27.67
CA ASP A 193 -6.61 17.39 26.99
C ASP A 193 -7.10 16.64 25.72
N LEU A 194 -6.77 17.20 24.55
CA LEU A 194 -7.03 16.58 23.25
C LEU A 194 -6.41 15.19 23.13
N TYR A 195 -5.34 14.89 23.86
CA TYR A 195 -4.71 13.57 23.85
C TYR A 195 -5.63 12.47 24.41
N GLU A 196 -6.55 12.81 25.33
CA GLU A 196 -7.52 11.87 25.88
C GLU A 196 -8.80 11.76 25.02
N SER A 197 -8.99 12.66 24.06
CA SER A 197 -10.19 12.71 23.23
C SER A 197 -10.32 11.53 22.27
N ASP A 198 -11.55 11.34 21.78
CA ASP A 198 -11.84 10.40 20.70
C ASP A 198 -11.46 11.02 19.34
N TRP A 199 -10.27 10.67 18.88
CA TRP A 199 -9.72 11.13 17.60
C TRP A 199 -10.56 10.73 16.39
N ARG A 200 -11.32 9.63 16.48
CA ARG A 200 -12.22 9.24 15.40
C ARG A 200 -13.36 10.25 15.26
N THR A 201 -13.94 10.67 16.38
CA THR A 201 -14.99 11.70 16.40
C THR A 201 -14.47 13.05 15.95
N ILE A 202 -13.24 13.41 16.34
CA ILE A 202 -12.58 14.63 15.85
C ILE A 202 -12.40 14.56 14.33
N ALA A 203 -11.88 13.46 13.79
CA ALA A 203 -11.70 13.29 12.34
C ALA A 203 -13.03 13.43 11.58
N MET A 204 -14.13 12.87 12.10
CA MET A 204 -15.46 13.05 11.50
C MET A 204 -15.90 14.52 11.48
N MET A 205 -15.72 15.24 12.58
CA MET A 205 -16.12 16.65 12.65
C MET A 205 -15.32 17.50 11.66
N CYS A 206 -14.00 17.29 11.59
CA CYS A 206 -13.14 18.00 10.63
C CYS A 206 -13.54 17.70 9.18
N SER A 207 -13.86 16.44 8.84
CA SER A 207 -14.28 16.09 7.47
C SER A 207 -15.63 16.68 7.07
N THR A 208 -16.50 17.01 8.03
CA THR A 208 -17.79 17.67 7.73
C THR A 208 -17.71 19.19 7.66
N ASP A 209 -16.64 19.79 8.20
CA ASP A 209 -16.46 21.24 8.17
C ASP A 209 -15.98 21.73 6.80
N GLU A 210 -15.22 20.92 6.04
CA GLU A 210 -14.80 21.27 4.66
C GLU A 210 -15.99 21.43 3.70
N GLU A 211 -17.07 20.65 3.87
CA GLU A 211 -18.29 20.81 3.04
C GLU A 211 -18.99 22.17 3.23
N LYS A 212 -18.74 22.88 4.35
CA LYS A 212 -19.32 24.22 4.56
C LYS A 212 -18.54 25.33 3.89
N ASP A 213 -17.22 25.20 3.76
CA ASP A 213 -16.41 26.24 3.11
C ASP A 213 -16.64 26.26 1.60
N ASP A 214 -16.93 25.11 0.98
CA ASP A 214 -17.33 25.05 -0.44
C ASP A 214 -18.71 25.67 -0.68
N LEU A 215 -19.67 25.52 0.24
CA LEU A 215 -20.99 26.15 0.12
C LEU A 215 -20.94 27.67 0.34
N MET A 216 -20.02 28.15 1.17
CA MET A 216 -19.80 29.59 1.37
C MET A 216 -19.06 30.22 0.17
N ALA A 217 -18.18 29.46 -0.48
CA ALA A 217 -17.53 29.89 -1.72
C ALA A 217 -18.51 29.99 -2.90
N GLU A 218 -19.52 29.12 -2.97
CA GLU A 218 -20.56 29.20 -4.02
C GLU A 218 -21.58 30.32 -3.76
N GLU A 219 -21.91 30.67 -2.50
CA GLU A 219 -22.80 31.79 -2.21
C GLU A 219 -22.15 33.16 -2.49
N GLU A 220 -20.84 33.33 -2.26
CA GLU A 220 -20.18 34.62 -2.51
C GLU A 220 -20.04 34.96 -4.01
N VAL A 221 -20.04 33.95 -4.89
CA VAL A 221 -20.00 34.15 -6.35
C VAL A 221 -21.35 34.62 -6.92
N THR A 222 -22.47 34.41 -6.22
CA THR A 222 -23.79 34.85 -6.70
C THR A 222 -24.21 36.24 -6.20
N ALA A 223 -23.38 36.92 -5.41
CA ALA A 223 -23.67 38.24 -4.87
C ALA A 223 -22.96 39.42 -5.56
N SER A 224 -22.40 39.25 -6.76
CA SER A 224 -21.88 40.34 -7.62
C SER A 224 -22.65 40.49 -8.92
#